data_AF-A0A522MW50-F1
#
_entry.id   AF-A0A522MW50-F1
#
_cell.length_a   1.000
_cell.length_b   1.000
_cell.length_c   1.000
_cell.angle_alpha   90.00
_cell.angle_beta   90.00
_cell.angle_gamma   90.00
#
_symmetry.space_group_name_H-M   'P 1'
#
loop_
_entity.id
_entity.type
_entity.pdbx_description
1 polymer ?
#
loop_
_entity_poly.entity_id
_entity_poly.type
_entity_poly.pdbx_seq_one_letter_code
_entity_poly.pdbx_strand_id
1 'polypeptide(L)'
;GYHIAEAGANPVSQLAFTLANGFTYVEVYLARGMAIDEFAPNLSFFFSNGMDPEYAVIGRVARRIWATAMRECYGANERSQKLKYHIQTSGRSLHAQEIAFNDIRTTLQALLAMADNCNSLHTNAYDEAITTPTEESVRRALAIQMINAKEFGLLANENPWQGSAFLEWLTDTVEAAVLEEFERISERGGVLGAMETGYQRSRIQEESLHYERLKHSGEFPIVGVNTFLDPTRDANVLEASALTRASKEEKDARLAHVRDFQRRHAGDSDNVGAGLAPAHSGTDASRSLSSRARAAGEGVAISSLPERLPGQTAGDAAPWQIPSVEALARLQATARSGGNVFAELLQAVCSCSLGQITHALYEVGGQYRRSM
;
A
#
# COMPACT_ATOMS: atom_id res chain seq x y z
N GLY A 1 2.07 2.35 -8.47
CA GLY A 1 1.01 2.84 -9.35
C GLY A 1 -0.13 3.42 -8.58
N TYR A 2 -0.88 2.58 -7.86
CA TYR A 2 -2.21 2.93 -7.35
C TYR A 2 -2.32 4.35 -6.76
N HIS A 3 -1.55 4.65 -5.71
CA HIS A 3 -1.61 5.96 -5.03
C HIS A 3 -1.24 7.16 -5.92
N ILE A 4 -0.40 6.96 -6.94
CA ILE A 4 -0.03 8.03 -7.90
C ILE A 4 -1.24 8.39 -8.76
N ALA A 5 -1.99 7.39 -9.25
CA ALA A 5 -3.21 7.62 -10.02
C ALA A 5 -4.34 8.20 -9.16
N GLU A 6 -4.55 7.65 -7.96
CA GLU A 6 -5.58 8.16 -7.04
C GLU A 6 -5.32 9.62 -6.62
N ALA A 7 -4.06 10.07 -6.62
CA ALA A 7 -3.71 11.46 -6.33
C ALA A 7 -3.99 12.43 -7.49
N GLY A 8 -4.18 11.95 -8.73
CA GLY A 8 -4.24 12.87 -9.86
C GLY A 8 -3.85 12.32 -11.21
N ALA A 9 -2.90 11.38 -11.22
CA ALA A 9 -2.17 11.06 -12.42
C ALA A 9 -3.02 10.34 -13.46
N ASN A 10 -2.81 10.66 -14.72
CA ASN A 10 -3.34 9.87 -15.83
C ASN A 10 -2.62 8.49 -15.92
N PRO A 11 -3.13 7.55 -16.74
CA PRO A 11 -2.59 6.20 -16.82
C PRO A 11 -1.12 6.13 -17.25
N VAL A 12 -0.69 7.01 -18.16
CA VAL A 12 0.68 7.06 -18.68
C VAL A 12 1.64 7.51 -17.57
N SER A 13 1.34 8.62 -16.90
CA SER A 13 2.12 9.15 -15.78
C SER A 13 2.18 8.17 -14.61
N GLN A 14 1.06 7.50 -14.30
CA GLN A 14 1.05 6.41 -13.31
C GLN A 14 2.04 5.31 -13.68
N LEU A 15 1.95 4.79 -14.91
CA LEU A 15 2.75 3.65 -15.36
C LEU A 15 4.24 4.02 -15.39
N ALA A 16 4.57 5.17 -16.00
CA ALA A 16 5.93 5.66 -16.11
C ALA A 16 6.58 5.88 -14.73
N PHE A 17 5.94 6.64 -13.83
CA PHE A 17 6.52 6.87 -12.50
C PHE A 17 6.67 5.57 -11.70
N THR A 18 5.75 4.62 -11.88
CA THR A 18 5.85 3.33 -11.18
C THR A 18 7.01 2.49 -11.68
N LEU A 19 7.20 2.37 -12.99
CA LEU A 19 8.30 1.61 -13.56
C LEU A 19 9.65 2.30 -13.30
N ALA A 20 9.71 3.63 -13.41
CA ALA A 20 10.91 4.40 -13.07
C ALA A 20 11.34 4.19 -11.61
N ASN A 21 10.37 4.18 -10.67
CA ASN A 21 10.63 3.83 -9.27
C ASN A 21 11.13 2.38 -9.14
N GLY A 22 10.54 1.44 -9.88
CA GLY A 22 10.99 0.04 -9.94
C GLY A 22 12.43 -0.10 -10.38
N PHE A 23 12.82 0.54 -11.50
CA PHE A 23 14.19 0.55 -11.98
C PHE A 23 15.14 1.27 -11.02
N THR A 24 14.69 2.32 -10.34
CA THR A 24 15.50 2.97 -9.29
C THR A 24 15.81 2.00 -8.15
N TYR A 25 14.87 1.16 -7.71
CA TYR A 25 15.16 0.12 -6.72
C TYR A 25 16.15 -0.93 -7.25
N VAL A 26 16.05 -1.30 -8.53
CA VAL A 26 17.02 -2.20 -9.18
C VAL A 26 18.42 -1.60 -9.11
N GLU A 27 18.61 -0.35 -9.54
CA GLU A 27 19.90 0.34 -9.48
C GLU A 27 20.44 0.44 -8.05
N VAL A 28 19.58 0.73 -7.07
CA VAL A 28 19.99 0.82 -5.65
C VAL A 28 20.48 -0.52 -5.12
N TYR A 29 19.84 -1.64 -5.48
CA TYR A 29 20.29 -2.97 -5.04
C TYR A 29 21.56 -3.43 -5.77
N LEU A 30 21.68 -3.13 -7.07
CA LEU A 30 22.92 -3.38 -7.83
C LEU A 30 24.09 -2.57 -7.24
N ALA A 31 23.87 -1.29 -6.89
CA ALA A 31 24.88 -0.45 -6.25
C ALA A 31 25.31 -0.97 -4.85
N ARG A 32 24.47 -1.79 -4.21
CA ARG A 32 24.81 -2.51 -2.97
C ARG A 32 25.52 -3.86 -3.22
N GLY A 33 25.80 -4.21 -4.48
CA GLY A 33 26.52 -5.42 -4.87
C GLY A 33 25.67 -6.69 -4.93
N MET A 34 24.34 -6.58 -4.93
CA MET A 34 23.46 -7.74 -5.06
C MET A 34 23.33 -8.15 -6.53
N ALA A 35 23.31 -9.45 -6.82
CA ALA A 35 23.09 -9.91 -8.19
C ALA A 35 21.61 -9.71 -8.58
N ILE A 36 21.35 -9.32 -9.83
CA ILE A 36 19.99 -9.00 -10.32
C ILE A 36 18.97 -10.12 -10.02
N ASP A 37 19.39 -11.37 -10.22
CA ASP A 37 18.55 -12.55 -10.07
C ASP A 37 18.26 -12.95 -8.61
N GLU A 38 18.96 -12.37 -7.63
CA GLU A 38 18.71 -12.62 -6.21
C GLU A 38 17.48 -11.84 -5.71
N PHE A 39 17.17 -10.69 -6.32
CA PHE A 39 16.12 -9.80 -5.83
C PHE A 39 15.03 -9.50 -6.85
N ALA A 40 15.30 -9.47 -8.16
CA ALA A 40 14.30 -9.13 -9.18
C ALA A 40 13.04 -10.03 -9.12
N PRO A 41 13.14 -11.36 -8.89
CA PRO A 41 11.97 -12.21 -8.72
C PRO A 41 11.09 -11.88 -7.50
N ASN A 42 11.61 -11.10 -6.54
CA ASN A 42 10.89 -10.66 -5.35
C ASN A 42 10.17 -9.33 -5.55
N LEU A 43 10.41 -8.64 -6.68
CA LEU A 43 9.73 -7.39 -7.00
C LEU A 43 8.29 -7.68 -7.44
N SER A 44 7.36 -6.88 -6.92
CA SER A 44 5.93 -6.94 -7.25
C SER A 44 5.43 -5.53 -7.49
N PHE A 45 4.51 -5.39 -8.44
CA PHE A 45 3.98 -4.10 -8.85
C PHE A 45 2.51 -3.96 -8.45
N PHE A 46 2.06 -2.70 -8.35
CA PHE A 46 0.69 -2.39 -7.96
C PHE A 46 0.17 -1.16 -8.73
N PHE A 47 -0.87 -1.36 -9.54
CA PHE A 47 -1.49 -0.35 -10.41
C PHE A 47 -2.97 -0.12 -10.04
N SER A 48 -3.48 1.08 -10.35
CA SER A 48 -4.90 1.42 -10.41
C SER A 48 -5.43 1.18 -11.82
N ASN A 49 -6.68 0.74 -11.95
CA ASN A 49 -7.44 0.70 -13.20
C ASN A 49 -8.63 1.66 -13.13
N GLY A 50 -8.64 2.68 -13.98
CA GLY A 50 -9.74 3.63 -14.14
C GLY A 50 -10.51 3.43 -15.45
N MET A 51 -11.10 4.51 -15.96
CA MET A 51 -12.01 4.48 -17.12
C MET A 51 -11.36 4.87 -18.45
N ASP A 52 -10.16 5.44 -18.41
CA ASP A 52 -9.38 5.82 -19.59
C ASP A 52 -8.96 4.58 -20.42
N PRO A 53 -8.85 4.70 -21.76
CA PRO A 53 -8.60 3.56 -22.64
C PRO A 53 -7.29 2.84 -22.34
N GLU A 54 -6.24 3.56 -21.91
CA GLU A 54 -4.91 3.02 -21.63
C GLU A 54 -4.92 1.93 -20.54
N TYR A 55 -5.93 1.93 -19.66
CA TYR A 55 -6.09 0.88 -18.64
C TYR A 55 -6.38 -0.51 -19.24
N ALA A 56 -6.79 -0.59 -20.51
CA ALA A 56 -6.94 -1.86 -21.23
C ALA A 56 -5.59 -2.52 -21.59
N VAL A 57 -4.49 -1.77 -21.55
CA VAL A 57 -3.15 -2.22 -21.97
C VAL A 57 -2.05 -2.00 -20.92
N ILE A 58 -2.37 -1.38 -19.78
CA ILE A 58 -1.38 -0.97 -18.78
C ILE A 58 -0.47 -2.12 -18.31
N GLY A 59 -1.04 -3.32 -18.12
CA GLY A 59 -0.31 -4.50 -17.66
C GLY A 59 0.58 -5.11 -18.73
N ARG A 60 0.11 -5.23 -19.97
CA ARG A 60 0.93 -5.71 -21.09
C ARG A 60 2.08 -4.77 -21.43
N VAL A 61 1.86 -3.45 -21.38
CA VAL A 61 2.94 -2.47 -21.58
C VAL A 61 3.97 -2.60 -20.45
N ALA A 62 3.51 -2.64 -19.19
CA ALA A 62 4.40 -2.83 -18.04
C ALA A 62 5.28 -4.08 -18.18
N ARG A 63 4.67 -5.22 -18.55
CA ARG A 63 5.38 -6.49 -18.78
C ARG A 63 6.38 -6.40 -19.92
N ARG A 64 6.02 -5.79 -21.05
CA ARG A 64 6.90 -5.68 -22.23
C ARG A 64 8.12 -4.82 -21.96
N ILE A 65 7.94 -3.65 -21.34
CA ILE A 65 9.03 -2.76 -20.93
C ILE A 65 9.94 -3.46 -19.93
N TRP A 66 9.38 -4.04 -18.87
CA TRP A 66 10.16 -4.70 -17.83
C TRP A 66 10.95 -5.90 -18.34
N ALA A 67 10.32 -6.80 -19.10
CA ALA A 67 10.98 -7.97 -19.64
C ALA A 67 12.13 -7.60 -20.59
N THR A 68 11.93 -6.56 -21.40
CA THR A 68 12.95 -6.05 -22.32
C THR A 68 14.11 -5.44 -21.55
N ALA A 69 13.87 -4.54 -20.59
CA ALA A 69 14.92 -3.94 -19.79
C ALA A 69 15.71 -4.99 -18.97
N MET A 70 15.02 -5.92 -18.31
CA MET A 70 15.64 -7.00 -17.55
C MET A 70 16.56 -7.87 -18.40
N ARG A 71 16.16 -8.17 -19.64
CA ARG A 71 16.95 -8.98 -20.56
C ARG A 71 18.10 -8.21 -21.19
N GLU A 72 17.82 -7.06 -21.79
CA GLU A 72 18.78 -6.34 -22.64
C GLU A 72 19.71 -5.43 -21.83
N CYS A 73 19.22 -4.79 -20.77
CA CYS A 73 20.02 -3.86 -19.97
C CYS A 73 20.69 -4.55 -18.78
N TYR A 74 20.00 -5.50 -18.14
CA TYR A 74 20.46 -6.13 -16.89
C TYR A 74 20.96 -7.57 -17.05
N GLY A 75 20.78 -8.20 -18.21
CA GLY A 75 21.21 -9.59 -18.46
C GLY A 75 20.57 -10.62 -17.52
N ALA A 76 19.36 -10.32 -17.01
CA ALA A 76 18.68 -11.12 -16.00
C ALA A 76 18.01 -12.37 -16.58
N ASN A 77 17.80 -13.38 -15.73
CA ASN A 77 17.18 -14.64 -16.15
C ASN A 77 15.67 -14.50 -16.47
N GLU A 78 15.07 -15.57 -17.01
CA GLU A 78 13.67 -15.61 -17.41
C GLU A 78 12.69 -15.27 -16.27
N ARG A 79 13.00 -15.67 -15.03
CA ARG A 79 12.15 -15.39 -13.88
C ARG A 79 12.17 -13.90 -13.52
N SER A 80 13.33 -13.26 -13.60
CA SER A 80 13.52 -11.82 -13.35
C SER A 80 12.81 -10.95 -14.40
N GLN A 81 12.65 -11.46 -15.62
CA GLN A 81 11.92 -10.79 -16.71
C GLN A 81 10.39 -10.80 -16.52
N LYS A 82 9.84 -11.66 -15.65
CA LYS A 82 8.38 -11.80 -15.45
C LYS A 82 7.86 -10.80 -14.43
N LEU A 83 7.42 -9.64 -14.90
CA LEU A 83 6.73 -8.65 -14.06
C LEU A 83 5.38 -9.20 -13.57
N LYS A 84 5.25 -9.35 -12.26
CA LYS A 84 4.00 -9.69 -11.58
C LYS A 84 3.38 -8.45 -10.94
N TYR A 85 2.06 -8.31 -11.05
CA TYR A 85 1.36 -7.14 -10.55
C TYR A 85 -0.03 -7.43 -9.99
N HIS A 86 -0.41 -6.60 -9.03
CA HIS A 86 -1.76 -6.45 -8.53
C HIS A 86 -2.42 -5.25 -9.21
N ILE A 87 -3.72 -5.35 -9.52
CA ILE A 87 -4.56 -4.22 -9.93
C ILE A 87 -5.63 -3.99 -8.86
N GLN A 88 -5.89 -2.73 -8.55
CA GLN A 88 -7.09 -2.31 -7.84
C GLN A 88 -7.90 -1.37 -8.74
N THR A 89 -9.22 -1.54 -8.77
CA THR A 89 -10.14 -0.60 -9.45
C THR A 89 -10.01 0.80 -8.85
N SER A 90 -10.21 1.86 -9.62
CA SER A 90 -9.95 3.23 -9.17
C SER A 90 -10.98 3.73 -8.16
N GLY A 91 -10.54 4.11 -6.97
CA GLY A 91 -11.39 4.75 -5.96
C GLY A 91 -11.87 6.13 -6.41
N ARG A 92 -11.02 6.90 -7.08
CA ARG A 92 -11.31 8.23 -7.62
C ARG A 92 -12.44 8.24 -8.66
N SER A 93 -12.63 7.14 -9.36
CA SER A 93 -13.72 6.97 -10.33
C SER A 93 -15.08 6.71 -9.68
N LEU A 94 -15.11 6.40 -8.39
CA LEU A 94 -16.34 6.13 -7.64
C LEU A 94 -16.82 7.41 -6.96
N HIS A 95 -18.14 7.60 -6.92
CA HIS A 95 -18.75 8.87 -6.51
C HIS A 95 -19.74 8.67 -5.37
N ALA A 96 -19.91 9.71 -4.55
CA ALA A 96 -20.85 9.72 -3.44
C ALA A 96 -22.29 9.94 -3.89
N GLN A 97 -22.48 10.51 -5.08
CA GLN A 97 -23.75 10.58 -5.79
C GLN A 97 -23.98 9.29 -6.58
N GLU A 98 -25.22 8.82 -6.61
CA GLU A 98 -25.67 7.61 -7.29
C GLU A 98 -24.74 6.43 -7.03
N ILE A 99 -24.52 6.08 -5.75
CA ILE A 99 -23.48 5.12 -5.37
C ILE A 99 -23.69 3.75 -6.03
N ALA A 100 -24.93 3.39 -6.39
CA ALA A 100 -25.22 2.17 -7.11
C ALA A 100 -24.55 2.10 -8.50
N PHE A 101 -24.27 3.25 -9.14
CA PHE A 101 -23.57 3.29 -10.42
C PHE A 101 -22.09 2.90 -10.30
N ASN A 102 -21.54 2.91 -9.08
CA ASN A 102 -20.15 2.52 -8.85
C ASN A 102 -19.89 1.04 -9.17
N ASP A 103 -20.86 0.14 -8.94
CA ASP A 103 -20.71 -1.27 -9.33
C ASP A 103 -20.51 -1.44 -10.85
N ILE A 104 -21.15 -0.58 -11.65
CA ILE A 104 -21.02 -0.61 -13.11
C ILE A 104 -19.59 -0.20 -13.51
N ARG A 105 -19.06 0.87 -12.91
CA ARG A 105 -17.68 1.34 -13.13
C ARG A 105 -16.66 0.28 -12.73
N THR A 106 -16.81 -0.27 -11.51
CA THR A 106 -15.94 -1.32 -10.99
C THR A 106 -15.99 -2.58 -11.86
N THR A 107 -17.16 -2.95 -12.40
CA THR A 107 -17.30 -4.10 -13.31
C THR A 107 -16.49 -3.94 -14.59
N LEU A 108 -16.55 -2.76 -15.23
CA LEU A 108 -15.78 -2.48 -16.44
C LEU A 108 -14.27 -2.48 -16.16
N GLN A 109 -13.86 -1.85 -15.05
CA GLN A 109 -12.45 -1.80 -14.65
C GLN A 109 -11.87 -3.19 -14.34
N ALA A 110 -12.66 -4.03 -13.65
CA ALA A 110 -12.33 -5.42 -13.37
C ALA A 110 -12.22 -6.25 -14.65
N LEU A 111 -13.13 -6.05 -15.60
CA LEU A 111 -13.08 -6.72 -16.90
C LEU A 111 -11.78 -6.39 -17.65
N LEU A 112 -11.39 -5.10 -17.71
CA LEU A 112 -10.13 -4.69 -18.33
C LEU A 112 -8.92 -5.36 -17.66
N ALA A 113 -8.90 -5.38 -16.33
CA ALA A 113 -7.81 -5.97 -15.55
C ALA A 113 -7.65 -7.48 -15.80
N MET A 114 -8.77 -8.21 -15.80
CA MET A 114 -8.78 -9.67 -16.02
C MET A 114 -8.46 -10.02 -17.46
N ALA A 115 -9.00 -9.27 -18.42
CA ALA A 115 -8.76 -9.52 -19.85
C ALA A 115 -7.32 -9.18 -20.28
N ASP A 116 -6.64 -8.28 -19.56
CA ASP A 116 -5.18 -8.08 -19.68
C ASP A 116 -4.38 -8.99 -18.73
N ASN A 117 -4.99 -10.06 -18.21
CA ASN A 117 -4.34 -11.12 -17.45
C ASN A 117 -3.53 -10.62 -16.23
N CYS A 118 -4.16 -9.86 -15.34
CA CYS A 118 -3.56 -9.45 -14.07
C CYS A 118 -3.28 -10.65 -13.14
N ASN A 119 -2.23 -10.60 -12.32
CA ASN A 119 -1.93 -11.69 -11.38
C ASN A 119 -2.80 -11.67 -10.13
N SER A 120 -3.34 -10.51 -9.76
CA SER A 120 -4.19 -10.32 -8.59
C SER A 120 -5.06 -9.08 -8.79
N LEU A 121 -6.31 -9.11 -8.30
CA LEU A 121 -7.30 -8.06 -8.47
C LEU A 121 -8.01 -7.72 -7.17
N HIS A 122 -8.14 -6.42 -6.89
CA HIS A 122 -9.06 -5.86 -5.91
C HIS A 122 -10.15 -5.07 -6.62
N THR A 123 -11.40 -5.33 -6.24
CA THR A 123 -12.59 -4.61 -6.70
C THR A 123 -13.13 -3.79 -5.54
N ASN A 124 -13.22 -2.47 -5.73
CA ASN A 124 -13.76 -1.56 -4.74
C ASN A 124 -15.26 -1.78 -4.59
N ALA A 125 -15.77 -1.47 -3.41
CA ALA A 125 -17.17 -1.59 -3.11
C ALA A 125 -17.96 -0.35 -3.58
N TYR A 126 -19.26 -0.48 -3.78
CA TYR A 126 -20.06 0.61 -4.36
C TYR A 126 -20.16 1.85 -3.44
N ASP A 127 -19.95 1.67 -2.12
CA ASP A 127 -19.98 2.70 -1.08
C ASP A 127 -18.59 3.30 -0.73
N GLU A 128 -17.55 2.97 -1.50
CA GLU A 128 -16.14 3.41 -1.32
C GLU A 128 -16.00 4.92 -1.10
N ALA A 129 -16.80 5.71 -1.81
CA ALA A 129 -16.76 7.17 -1.74
C ALA A 129 -17.25 7.74 -0.40
N ILE A 130 -17.87 6.93 0.46
CA ILE A 130 -18.50 7.40 1.71
C ILE A 130 -17.93 6.71 2.95
N THR A 131 -17.78 5.37 2.95
CA THR A 131 -17.35 4.65 4.14
C THR A 131 -16.55 3.40 3.80
N THR A 132 -15.96 2.78 4.83
CA THR A 132 -15.32 1.48 4.66
C THR A 132 -16.38 0.41 4.37
N PRO A 133 -16.14 -0.51 3.43
CA PRO A 133 -17.14 -1.46 2.97
C PRO A 133 -17.80 -2.27 4.09
N THR A 134 -19.14 -2.36 4.04
CA THR A 134 -19.91 -3.29 4.87
C THR A 134 -19.79 -4.73 4.33
N GLU A 135 -20.21 -5.74 5.12
CA GLU A 135 -20.22 -7.14 4.64
C GLU A 135 -21.05 -7.31 3.36
N GLU A 136 -22.18 -6.59 3.23
CA GLU A 136 -23.01 -6.61 2.02
C GLU A 136 -22.29 -5.99 0.83
N SER A 137 -21.66 -4.82 1.03
CA SER A 137 -20.95 -4.10 -0.02
C SER A 137 -19.73 -4.90 -0.52
N VAL A 138 -18.98 -5.54 0.39
CA VAL A 138 -17.87 -6.44 0.03
C VAL A 138 -18.36 -7.65 -0.78
N ARG A 139 -19.53 -8.21 -0.45
CA ARG A 139 -20.11 -9.33 -1.23
C ARG A 139 -20.43 -8.92 -2.66
N ARG A 140 -20.95 -7.72 -2.89
CA ARG A 140 -21.17 -7.17 -4.24
C ARG A 140 -19.86 -6.99 -5.00
N ALA A 141 -18.87 -6.38 -4.36
CA ALA A 141 -17.56 -6.19 -4.96
C ALA A 141 -16.92 -7.53 -5.37
N LEU A 142 -16.97 -8.55 -4.51
CA LEU A 142 -16.46 -9.89 -4.81
C LEU A 142 -17.26 -10.59 -5.92
N ALA A 143 -18.58 -10.39 -5.96
CA ALA A 143 -19.44 -10.96 -6.99
C ALA A 143 -19.05 -10.50 -8.39
N ILE A 144 -18.55 -9.26 -8.56
CA ILE A 144 -18.02 -8.77 -9.85
C ILE A 144 -16.91 -9.69 -10.38
N GLN A 145 -15.93 -10.02 -9.54
CA GLN A 145 -14.84 -10.92 -9.94
C GLN A 145 -15.36 -12.33 -10.24
N MET A 146 -16.31 -12.82 -9.44
CA MET A 146 -16.89 -14.15 -9.60
C MET A 146 -17.69 -14.27 -10.90
N ILE A 147 -18.52 -13.28 -11.23
CA ILE A 147 -19.30 -13.25 -12.49
C ILE A 147 -18.36 -13.18 -13.68
N ASN A 148 -17.36 -12.29 -13.66
CA ASN A 148 -16.36 -12.21 -14.73
C ASN A 148 -15.60 -13.54 -14.91
N ALA A 149 -15.23 -14.22 -13.82
CA ALA A 149 -14.46 -15.46 -13.87
C ALA A 149 -15.31 -16.71 -14.20
N LYS A 150 -16.60 -16.73 -13.87
CA LYS A 150 -17.44 -17.94 -13.92
C LYS A 150 -18.57 -17.89 -14.95
N GLU A 151 -19.06 -16.71 -15.28
CA GLU A 151 -20.24 -16.54 -16.13
C GLU A 151 -19.91 -15.82 -17.45
N PHE A 152 -19.00 -14.84 -17.43
CA PHE A 152 -18.70 -14.03 -18.60
C PHE A 152 -17.84 -14.78 -19.63
N GLY A 153 -18.50 -15.34 -20.66
CA GLY A 153 -17.89 -16.27 -21.61
C GLY A 153 -16.66 -15.76 -22.38
N LEU A 154 -16.48 -14.45 -22.57
CA LEU A 154 -15.29 -13.91 -23.26
C LEU A 154 -14.00 -14.22 -22.49
N LEU A 155 -14.05 -14.22 -21.15
CA LEU A 155 -12.91 -14.50 -20.28
C LEU A 155 -12.62 -16.01 -20.12
N ALA A 156 -13.38 -16.88 -20.78
CA ALA A 156 -12.95 -18.27 -20.99
C ALA A 156 -11.73 -18.35 -21.91
N ASN A 157 -11.52 -17.33 -22.76
CA ASN A 157 -10.25 -17.11 -23.46
C ASN A 157 -9.30 -16.30 -22.57
N GLU A 158 -8.08 -16.79 -22.36
CA GLU A 158 -7.07 -16.15 -21.48
C GLU A 158 -6.27 -15.02 -22.15
N ASN A 159 -6.40 -14.84 -23.47
CA ASN A 159 -5.75 -13.78 -24.23
C ASN A 159 -6.70 -13.03 -25.18
N PRO A 160 -7.90 -12.61 -24.74
CA PRO A 160 -8.97 -12.12 -25.62
C PRO A 160 -8.61 -10.82 -26.36
N TRP A 161 -7.60 -10.10 -25.87
CA TRP A 161 -7.09 -8.85 -26.43
C TRP A 161 -6.05 -9.03 -27.54
N GLN A 162 -5.42 -10.20 -27.66
CA GLN A 162 -4.38 -10.42 -28.67
C GLN A 162 -4.98 -10.45 -30.08
N GLY A 163 -4.35 -9.76 -31.03
CA GLY A 163 -4.82 -9.64 -32.42
C GLY A 163 -5.77 -8.47 -32.68
N SER A 164 -6.19 -7.71 -31.65
CA SER A 164 -6.97 -6.49 -31.85
C SER A 164 -6.06 -5.36 -32.32
N ALA A 165 -6.26 -4.89 -33.55
CA ALA A 165 -5.47 -3.80 -34.13
C ALA A 165 -5.49 -2.51 -33.28
N PHE A 166 -6.63 -2.20 -32.65
CA PHE A 166 -6.73 -1.04 -31.76
C PHE A 166 -5.91 -1.23 -30.48
N LEU A 167 -5.97 -2.41 -29.86
CA LEU A 167 -5.22 -2.67 -28.62
C LEU A 167 -3.72 -2.79 -28.89
N GLU A 168 -3.30 -3.31 -30.04
CA GLU A 168 -1.90 -3.32 -30.46
C GLU A 168 -1.38 -1.89 -30.65
N TRP A 169 -2.09 -1.07 -31.42
CA TRP A 169 -1.75 0.35 -31.58
C TRP A 169 -1.71 1.09 -30.23
N LEU A 170 -2.69 0.86 -29.36
CA LEU A 170 -2.74 1.49 -28.05
C LEU A 170 -1.57 1.02 -27.16
N THR A 171 -1.19 -0.26 -27.23
CA THR A 171 -0.03 -0.81 -26.51
C THR A 171 1.25 -0.10 -26.94
N ASP A 172 1.47 0.04 -28.25
CA ASP A 172 2.67 0.69 -28.79
C ASP A 172 2.69 2.19 -28.48
N THR A 173 1.54 2.86 -28.54
CA THR A 173 1.40 4.29 -28.23
C THR A 173 1.68 4.56 -26.75
N VAL A 174 1.12 3.76 -25.85
CA VAL A 174 1.34 3.91 -24.40
C VAL A 174 2.79 3.57 -24.03
N GLU A 175 3.37 2.53 -24.63
CA GLU A 175 4.79 2.20 -24.43
C GLU A 175 5.71 3.36 -24.83
N ALA A 176 5.50 3.93 -26.02
CA ALA A 176 6.30 5.07 -26.50
C ALA A 176 6.18 6.27 -25.56
N ALA A 177 4.97 6.60 -25.11
CA ALA A 177 4.74 7.72 -24.18
C ALA A 177 5.40 7.49 -22.81
N VAL A 178 5.42 6.24 -22.32
CA VAL A 178 6.13 5.88 -21.08
C VAL A 178 7.64 6.04 -21.23
N LEU A 179 8.21 5.62 -22.36
CA LEU A 179 9.65 5.77 -22.62
C LEU A 179 10.05 7.24 -22.74
N GLU A 180 9.22 8.08 -23.38
CA GLU A 180 9.44 9.53 -23.42
C GLU A 180 9.40 10.16 -22.01
N GLU A 181 8.53 9.65 -21.13
CA GLU A 181 8.49 10.08 -19.73
C GLU A 181 9.75 9.63 -18.96
N PHE A 182 10.32 8.47 -19.28
CA PHE A 182 11.62 8.06 -18.70
C PHE A 182 12.75 9.01 -19.11
N GLU A 183 12.78 9.46 -20.36
CA GLU A 183 13.78 10.44 -20.82
C GLU A 183 13.67 11.74 -20.02
N ARG A 184 12.44 12.28 -19.85
CA ARG A 184 12.21 13.46 -19.01
C ARG A 184 12.69 13.29 -17.57
N ILE A 185 12.47 12.12 -16.96
CA ILE A 185 12.95 11.83 -15.60
C ILE A 185 14.47 11.73 -15.58
N SER A 186 15.07 11.09 -16.59
CA SER A 186 16.52 10.90 -16.72
C SER A 186 17.27 12.24 -16.84
N GLU A 187 16.77 13.16 -17.67
CA GLU A 187 17.30 14.53 -17.82
C GLU A 187 17.34 15.33 -16.51
N ARG A 188 16.52 14.93 -15.53
CA ARG A 188 16.41 15.55 -14.19
C ARG A 188 17.24 14.82 -13.13
N GLY A 189 18.17 13.95 -13.53
CA GLY A 189 18.99 13.17 -12.60
C GLY A 189 18.30 11.92 -12.07
N GLY A 190 17.45 11.29 -12.90
CA GLY A 190 16.67 10.13 -12.53
C GLY A 190 15.57 10.44 -11.53
N VAL A 191 14.98 9.40 -10.93
CA VAL A 191 13.84 9.55 -10.01
C VAL A 191 14.18 10.44 -8.82
N LEU A 192 15.35 10.25 -8.21
CA LEU A 192 15.76 11.00 -7.02
C LEU A 192 15.98 12.49 -7.33
N GLY A 193 16.69 12.82 -8.42
CA GLY A 193 16.88 14.20 -8.83
C GLY A 193 15.56 14.89 -9.24
N ALA A 194 14.67 14.17 -9.95
CA ALA A 194 13.34 14.67 -10.27
C ALA A 194 12.48 14.92 -9.02
N MET A 195 12.63 14.09 -7.97
CA MET A 195 11.95 14.28 -6.69
C MET A 195 12.46 15.51 -5.94
N GLU A 196 13.75 15.83 -6.02
CA GLU A 196 14.34 17.04 -5.41
C GLU A 196 13.75 18.32 -6.00
N THR A 197 13.48 18.34 -7.31
CA THR A 197 12.82 19.47 -7.98
C THR A 197 11.29 19.41 -7.92
N GLY A 198 10.71 18.37 -7.30
CA GLY A 198 9.27 18.19 -7.19
C GLY A 198 8.54 17.80 -8.49
N TYR A 199 9.26 17.34 -9.53
CA TYR A 199 8.73 17.13 -10.88
C TYR A 199 7.51 16.20 -10.90
N GLN A 200 7.64 14.99 -10.33
CA GLN A 200 6.54 14.03 -10.33
C GLN A 200 5.31 14.59 -9.59
N ARG A 201 5.54 15.29 -8.48
CA ARG A 201 4.46 15.88 -7.68
C ARG A 201 3.72 16.96 -8.45
N SER A 202 4.44 17.90 -9.07
CA SER A 202 3.86 18.96 -9.88
C SER A 202 3.06 18.38 -11.04
N ARG A 203 3.60 17.37 -11.74
CA ARG A 203 2.92 16.70 -12.85
C ARG A 203 1.59 16.07 -12.40
N ILE A 204 1.60 15.33 -11.29
CA ILE A 204 0.39 14.72 -10.71
C ILE A 204 -0.65 15.79 -10.36
N GLN A 205 -0.21 16.90 -9.75
CA GLN A 205 -1.12 18.00 -9.38
C GLN A 205 -1.72 18.70 -10.61
N GLU A 206 -0.93 18.95 -11.64
CA GLU A 206 -1.39 19.54 -12.90
C GLU A 206 -2.46 18.68 -13.58
N GLU A 207 -2.21 17.36 -13.67
CA GLU A 207 -3.16 16.40 -14.23
C GLU A 207 -4.43 16.30 -13.38
N SER A 208 -4.27 16.31 -12.04
CA SER A 208 -5.39 16.32 -11.11
C SER A 208 -6.29 17.54 -11.33
N LEU A 209 -5.69 18.74 -11.38
CA LEU A 209 -6.40 20.00 -11.60
C LEU A 209 -7.06 20.05 -12.97
N HIS A 210 -6.41 19.50 -14.01
CA HIS A 210 -7.02 19.39 -15.33
C HIS A 210 -8.29 18.53 -15.29
N TYR A 211 -8.22 17.34 -14.70
CA TYR A 211 -9.39 16.49 -14.54
C TYR A 211 -10.52 17.17 -13.75
N GLU A 212 -10.22 17.77 -12.59
CA GLU A 212 -11.26 18.42 -11.77
C GLU A 212 -11.88 19.62 -12.50
N ARG A 213 -11.11 20.40 -13.26
CA ARG A 213 -11.66 21.48 -14.10
C ARG A 213 -12.65 20.95 -15.15
N LEU A 214 -12.31 19.88 -15.85
CA LEU A 214 -13.20 19.29 -16.86
C LEU A 214 -14.46 18.67 -16.22
N LYS A 215 -14.30 18.02 -15.06
CA LYS A 215 -15.43 17.49 -14.29
C LYS A 215 -16.38 18.59 -13.81
N HIS A 216 -15.85 19.68 -13.26
CA HIS A 216 -16.66 20.79 -12.76
C HIS A 216 -17.32 21.61 -13.86
N SER A 217 -16.63 21.82 -14.99
CA SER A 217 -17.22 22.51 -16.16
C SER A 217 -18.27 21.68 -16.89
N GLY A 218 -18.24 20.34 -16.74
CA GLY A 218 -19.11 19.41 -17.45
C GLY A 218 -18.57 18.97 -18.81
N GLU A 219 -17.41 19.47 -19.24
CA GLU A 219 -16.73 19.05 -20.48
C GLU A 219 -16.34 17.57 -20.42
N PHE A 220 -16.02 17.06 -19.23
CA PHE A 220 -15.84 15.62 -19.00
C PHE A 220 -17.10 15.04 -18.32
N PRO A 221 -17.93 14.27 -19.04
CA PRO A 221 -19.21 13.79 -18.53
C PRO A 221 -19.02 12.70 -17.49
N ILE A 222 -19.64 12.90 -16.33
CA ILE A 222 -19.72 11.95 -15.23
C ILE A 222 -21.19 11.71 -14.89
N VAL A 223 -21.69 10.54 -15.27
CA VAL A 223 -23.08 10.09 -15.05
C VAL A 223 -23.40 10.06 -13.55
N GLY A 224 -24.47 10.74 -13.16
CA GLY A 224 -24.89 10.90 -11.76
C GLY A 224 -24.19 12.03 -11.00
N VAL A 225 -23.25 12.75 -11.62
CA VAL A 225 -22.50 13.86 -10.97
C VAL A 225 -22.68 15.19 -11.69
N ASN A 226 -22.40 15.25 -12.99
CA ASN A 226 -22.56 16.48 -13.79
C ASN A 226 -23.49 16.29 -15.01
N THR A 227 -23.87 15.04 -15.31
CA THR A 227 -24.85 14.70 -16.34
C THR A 227 -25.69 13.51 -15.87
N PHE A 228 -26.91 13.36 -16.41
CA PHE A 228 -27.87 12.32 -15.99
C PHE A 228 -28.10 12.34 -14.46
N LEU A 229 -28.54 13.49 -13.95
CA LEU A 229 -28.80 13.70 -12.52
C LEU A 229 -30.20 13.21 -12.15
N ASP A 230 -30.36 12.67 -10.94
CA ASP A 230 -31.68 12.33 -10.39
C ASP A 230 -32.48 13.61 -10.10
N PRO A 231 -33.64 13.85 -10.77
CA PRO A 231 -34.46 15.03 -10.55
C PRO A 231 -35.16 15.05 -9.18
N THR A 232 -35.22 13.93 -8.47
CA THR A 232 -35.91 13.78 -7.18
C THR A 232 -34.97 13.89 -5.98
N ARG A 233 -33.66 13.87 -6.22
CA ARG A 233 -32.64 13.84 -5.17
C ARG A 233 -32.22 15.23 -4.73
N ASP A 234 -32.14 15.42 -3.42
CA ASP A 234 -31.44 16.58 -2.84
C ASP A 234 -29.92 16.34 -2.92
N ALA A 235 -29.20 17.29 -3.53
CA ALA A 235 -27.75 17.22 -3.74
C ALA A 235 -26.95 17.06 -2.43
N ASN A 236 -27.56 17.33 -1.26
CA ASN A 236 -26.89 17.30 0.03
C ASN A 236 -27.11 16.01 0.85
N VAL A 237 -27.81 15.00 0.32
CA VAL A 237 -28.06 13.74 1.04
C VAL A 237 -27.09 12.66 0.59
N LEU A 238 -26.18 12.27 1.49
CA LEU A 238 -25.34 11.09 1.34
C LEU A 238 -26.18 9.83 1.53
N GLU A 239 -26.07 8.87 0.62
CA GLU A 239 -26.82 7.61 0.64
C GLU A 239 -26.27 6.57 1.64
N ALA A 240 -25.26 6.92 2.43
CA ALA A 240 -24.58 5.94 3.26
C ALA A 240 -25.32 5.60 4.56
N SER A 241 -25.31 4.30 4.85
CA SER A 241 -25.50 3.74 6.17
C SER A 241 -24.48 4.27 7.19
N ALA A 242 -24.71 3.99 8.48
CA ALA A 242 -23.85 4.39 9.59
C ALA A 242 -22.36 4.15 9.30
N LEU A 243 -21.53 5.19 9.48
CA LEU A 243 -20.09 5.11 9.31
C LEU A 243 -19.51 4.04 10.22
N THR A 244 -18.75 3.09 9.66
CA THR A 244 -17.99 2.14 10.47
C THR A 244 -16.87 2.89 11.18
N ARG A 245 -16.91 2.90 12.52
CA ARG A 245 -15.90 3.54 13.37
C ARG A 245 -15.58 2.61 14.55
N ALA A 246 -14.31 2.58 14.94
CA ALA A 246 -13.91 1.84 16.13
C ALA A 246 -14.58 2.40 17.39
N SER A 247 -15.07 1.50 18.25
CA SER A 247 -15.76 1.85 19.49
C SER A 247 -14.80 2.46 20.51
N LYS A 248 -15.33 3.07 21.58
CA LYS A 248 -14.49 3.60 22.66
C LYS A 248 -13.82 2.45 23.40
N GLU A 249 -14.55 1.37 23.62
CA GLU A 249 -14.11 0.17 24.31
C GLU A 249 -12.92 -0.48 23.57
N GLU A 250 -12.96 -0.55 22.25
CA GLU A 250 -11.84 -1.05 21.43
C GLU A 250 -10.59 -0.17 21.55
N LYS A 251 -10.77 1.15 21.58
CA LYS A 251 -9.67 2.10 21.76
C LYS A 251 -9.05 1.98 23.14
N ASP A 252 -9.88 1.93 24.18
CA ASP A 252 -9.43 1.81 25.57
C ASP A 252 -8.72 0.46 25.80
N ALA A 253 -9.24 -0.62 25.23
CA ALA A 253 -8.59 -1.94 25.25
C ALA A 253 -7.22 -1.90 24.56
N ARG A 254 -7.11 -1.25 23.39
CA ARG A 254 -5.82 -1.12 22.68
C ARG A 254 -4.81 -0.32 23.49
N LEU A 255 -5.23 0.77 24.14
CA LEU A 255 -4.37 1.57 25.03
C LEU A 255 -3.89 0.76 26.23
N ALA A 256 -4.78 -0.04 26.84
CA ALA A 256 -4.42 -0.92 27.94
C ALA A 256 -3.39 -1.97 27.50
N HIS A 257 -3.60 -2.62 26.35
CA HIS A 257 -2.66 -3.61 25.81
C HIS A 257 -1.27 -3.02 25.52
N VAL A 258 -1.19 -1.83 24.93
CA VAL A 258 0.10 -1.19 24.64
C VAL A 258 0.84 -0.83 25.92
N ARG A 259 0.14 -0.25 26.90
CA ARG A 259 0.74 0.09 28.21
C ARG A 259 1.21 -1.15 28.96
N ASP A 260 0.42 -2.23 28.92
CA ASP A 260 0.80 -3.49 29.54
C ASP A 260 2.04 -4.10 28.88
N PHE A 261 2.06 -4.16 27.55
CA PHE A 261 3.22 -4.62 26.79
C PHE A 261 4.48 -3.82 27.14
N GLN A 262 4.39 -2.49 27.17
CA GLN A 262 5.51 -1.62 27.54
C GLN A 262 6.02 -1.88 28.95
N ARG A 263 5.13 -2.08 29.94
CA ARG A 263 5.52 -2.40 31.32
C ARG A 263 6.23 -3.74 31.43
N ARG A 264 5.71 -4.79 30.78
CA ARG A 264 6.31 -6.14 30.81
C ARG A 264 7.73 -6.19 30.26
N HIS A 265 8.06 -5.28 29.34
CA HIS A 265 9.35 -5.23 28.67
C HIS A 265 10.19 -4.00 29.06
N ALA A 266 9.83 -3.25 30.10
CA ALA A 266 10.60 -2.09 30.55
C ALA A 266 11.98 -2.49 31.14
N GLY A 267 12.13 -3.74 31.59
CA GLY A 267 13.24 -4.18 32.44
C GLY A 267 13.01 -3.73 33.89
N ASP A 268 13.51 -4.48 34.88
CA ASP A 268 13.44 -4.07 36.28
C ASP A 268 14.27 -2.80 36.49
N SER A 269 13.61 -1.64 36.38
CA SER A 269 14.14 -0.33 36.75
C SER A 269 14.21 -0.13 38.27
N ASP A 270 14.13 -1.18 39.08
CA ASP A 270 14.15 -1.11 40.55
C ASP A 270 15.57 -1.13 41.15
N ASN A 271 16.62 -0.96 40.33
CA ASN A 271 18.00 -0.84 40.85
C ASN A 271 18.82 0.32 40.27
N VAL A 272 18.16 1.40 39.83
CA VAL A 272 18.83 2.70 39.61
C VAL A 272 18.02 3.82 40.26
N GLY A 273 18.35 4.13 41.51
CA GLY A 273 18.17 5.45 42.10
C GLY A 273 16.78 5.78 42.62
N ALA A 274 16.62 5.64 43.94
CA ALA A 274 15.61 6.35 44.70
C ALA A 274 15.66 7.86 44.39
N GLY A 275 14.52 8.42 43.99
CA GLY A 275 14.33 9.87 43.93
C GLY A 275 13.50 10.33 42.75
N LEU A 276 12.17 10.34 42.93
CA LEU A 276 11.26 11.46 42.64
C LEU A 276 9.83 10.92 42.53
N ALA A 277 9.17 10.81 43.68
CA ALA A 277 7.71 10.86 43.74
C ALA A 277 7.25 12.30 43.44
N PRO A 278 6.00 12.47 42.98
CA PRO A 278 5.04 12.98 43.94
C PRO A 278 3.77 12.15 44.02
N ALA A 279 3.27 12.07 45.25
CA ALA A 279 2.00 11.50 45.64
C ALA A 279 0.82 12.21 44.96
N HIS A 280 -0.25 11.48 44.70
CA HIS A 280 -1.55 11.80 45.28
C HIS A 280 -2.50 10.60 45.30
N SER A 281 -3.16 10.51 46.44
CA SER A 281 -4.14 9.57 46.98
C SER A 281 -5.44 9.44 46.17
N GLY A 282 -6.04 8.23 46.19
CA GLY A 282 -7.45 8.06 45.83
C GLY A 282 -7.92 6.61 45.65
N THR A 283 -8.15 5.93 46.77
CA THR A 283 -9.15 4.85 47.02
C THR A 283 -9.48 3.81 45.93
N ASP A 284 -8.95 2.62 46.16
CA ASP A 284 -9.55 1.28 46.12
C ASP A 284 -11.00 1.12 45.57
N ALA A 285 -11.13 0.42 44.43
CA ALA A 285 -12.26 -0.47 44.11
C ALA A 285 -12.01 -1.19 42.77
N SER A 286 -11.55 -2.45 42.80
CA SER A 286 -11.96 -3.52 41.83
C SER A 286 -11.14 -4.80 41.97
N ARG A 287 -11.25 -5.47 43.12
CA ARG A 287 -11.16 -6.94 43.15
C ARG A 287 -12.49 -7.49 42.62
N SER A 288 -12.55 -7.99 41.39
CA SER A 288 -13.46 -9.08 40.94
C SER A 288 -13.58 -9.34 39.42
N LEU A 289 -12.64 -8.91 38.57
CA LEU A 289 -12.70 -9.23 37.12
C LEU A 289 -11.60 -10.20 36.63
N SER A 290 -11.03 -11.01 37.52
CA SER A 290 -9.96 -11.95 37.17
C SER A 290 -10.40 -13.36 36.75
N SER A 291 -11.70 -13.64 36.57
CA SER A 291 -12.17 -15.02 36.27
C SER A 291 -12.94 -15.21 34.97
N ARG A 292 -13.13 -14.19 34.12
CA ARG A 292 -13.91 -14.33 32.87
C ARG A 292 -13.22 -13.98 31.55
N ALA A 293 -11.96 -13.53 31.56
CA ALA A 293 -11.21 -13.21 30.33
C ALA A 293 -10.26 -14.32 29.84
N ARG A 294 -10.55 -15.59 30.16
CA ARG A 294 -9.72 -16.75 29.74
C ARG A 294 -10.32 -17.59 28.61
N ALA A 295 -11.45 -17.19 28.04
CA ALA A 295 -12.16 -17.96 27.04
C ALA A 295 -12.55 -17.11 25.82
N ALA A 296 -11.56 -16.67 25.04
CA ALA A 296 -11.68 -16.37 23.61
C ALA A 296 -10.32 -15.90 23.08
N GLY A 297 -9.67 -16.72 22.26
CA GLY A 297 -8.39 -16.41 21.63
C GLY A 297 -7.38 -17.52 21.91
N GLU A 298 -7.27 -18.46 20.98
CA GLU A 298 -6.09 -19.34 20.89
C GLU A 298 -4.88 -18.46 20.58
N GLY A 299 -4.31 -17.85 21.61
CA GLY A 299 -2.99 -17.26 21.56
C GLY A 299 -1.99 -18.40 21.41
N VAL A 300 -1.13 -18.29 20.40
CA VAL A 300 0.05 -19.15 20.25
C VAL A 300 0.78 -19.17 21.59
N ALA A 301 0.87 -20.34 22.21
CA ALA A 301 1.56 -20.49 23.49
C ALA A 301 3.01 -20.04 23.33
N ILE A 302 3.51 -19.22 24.26
CA ILE A 302 4.91 -18.73 24.25
C ILE A 302 5.92 -19.89 24.12
N SER A 303 5.56 -21.10 24.58
CA SER A 303 6.33 -22.34 24.44
C SER A 303 6.50 -22.86 23.00
N SER A 304 5.87 -22.24 22.01
CA SER A 304 5.94 -22.62 20.58
C SER A 304 6.65 -21.59 19.70
N LEU A 305 7.11 -20.48 20.28
CA LEU A 305 7.99 -19.54 19.58
C LEU A 305 9.41 -20.11 19.52
N PRO A 306 10.12 -19.99 18.39
CA PRO A 306 11.51 -20.43 18.31
C PRO A 306 12.33 -19.67 19.37
N GLU A 307 13.08 -20.40 20.21
CA GLU A 307 13.96 -19.81 21.25
C GLU A 307 14.96 -18.79 20.69
N ARG A 308 15.20 -18.80 19.36
CA ARG A 308 16.22 -18.02 18.68
C ARG A 308 15.74 -17.49 17.34
N LEU A 309 16.17 -16.29 17.01
CA LEU A 309 16.05 -15.69 15.68
C LEU A 309 17.34 -15.89 14.87
N PRO A 310 17.30 -15.80 13.52
CA PRO A 310 18.49 -15.93 12.68
C PRO A 310 19.61 -14.98 13.12
N GLY A 311 20.81 -15.53 13.37
CA GLY A 311 21.99 -14.76 13.79
C GLY A 311 22.34 -14.82 15.28
N GLN A 312 21.51 -15.45 16.14
CA GLN A 312 21.81 -15.63 17.56
C GLN A 312 22.67 -16.87 17.85
N THR A 313 23.63 -16.74 18.75
CA THR A 313 24.48 -17.82 19.27
C THR A 313 23.86 -18.45 20.53
N ALA A 314 24.39 -19.62 20.95
CA ALA A 314 23.85 -20.36 22.09
C ALA A 314 23.96 -19.64 23.45
N GLY A 315 24.68 -18.52 23.54
CA GLY A 315 24.82 -17.72 24.77
C GLY A 315 23.99 -16.44 24.81
N ASP A 316 23.26 -16.10 23.74
CA ASP A 316 22.48 -14.86 23.68
C ASP A 316 21.15 -15.00 24.42
N ALA A 317 20.77 -13.98 25.18
CA ALA A 317 19.45 -13.91 25.81
C ALA A 317 18.35 -13.97 24.73
N ALA A 318 17.22 -14.61 25.02
CA ALA A 318 16.14 -14.71 24.06
C ALA A 318 15.62 -13.29 23.72
N PRO A 319 15.23 -13.00 22.45
CA PRO A 319 14.86 -11.65 22.00
C PRO A 319 13.86 -10.93 22.90
N TRP A 320 12.85 -11.67 23.39
CA TRP A 320 11.78 -11.14 24.27
C TRP A 320 12.21 -10.93 25.72
N GLN A 321 13.41 -11.39 26.11
CA GLN A 321 14.00 -11.15 27.42
C GLN A 321 14.84 -9.86 27.45
N ILE A 322 15.18 -9.31 26.28
CA ILE A 322 15.95 -8.07 26.19
C ILE A 322 15.03 -6.89 26.57
N PRO A 323 15.38 -6.09 27.59
CA PRO A 323 14.61 -4.90 27.95
C PRO A 323 14.48 -3.94 26.78
N SER A 324 13.33 -3.29 26.67
CA SER A 324 13.01 -2.37 25.58
C SER A 324 14.02 -1.23 25.42
N VAL A 325 14.55 -0.70 26.53
CA VAL A 325 15.60 0.35 26.50
C VAL A 325 16.86 -0.15 25.81
N GLU A 326 17.28 -1.38 26.11
CA GLU A 326 18.47 -1.98 25.51
C GLU A 326 18.24 -2.31 24.03
N ALA A 327 17.09 -2.88 23.68
CA ALA A 327 16.74 -3.18 22.29
C ALA A 327 16.68 -1.91 21.41
N LEU A 328 16.11 -0.81 21.93
CA LEU A 328 16.10 0.47 21.21
C LEU A 328 17.51 1.05 21.04
N ALA A 329 18.37 0.94 22.07
CA ALA A 329 19.74 1.41 21.98
C ALA A 329 20.55 0.63 20.93
N ARG A 330 20.37 -0.70 20.86
CA ARG A 330 20.98 -1.55 19.82
C ARG A 330 20.49 -1.18 18.42
N LEU A 331 19.19 -0.93 18.27
CA LEU A 331 18.59 -0.46 17.02
C LEU A 331 19.19 0.87 16.55
N GLN A 332 19.29 1.85 17.46
CA GLN A 332 19.89 3.15 17.17
C GLN A 332 21.38 3.05 16.82
N ALA A 333 22.14 2.23 17.55
CA ALA A 333 23.55 1.98 17.26
C ALA A 333 23.74 1.36 15.87
N THR A 334 22.92 0.37 15.52
CA THR A 334 22.93 -0.30 14.21
C THR A 334 22.61 0.69 13.08
N ALA A 335 21.62 1.57 13.28
CA ALA A 335 21.29 2.60 12.30
C ALA A 335 22.43 3.59 12.07
N ARG A 336 23.10 4.05 13.15
CA ARG A 336 24.23 4.99 13.07
C ARG A 336 25.47 4.39 12.43
N SER A 337 25.72 3.10 12.63
CA SER A 337 26.87 2.40 12.05
C SER A 337 26.67 1.96 10.59
N GLY A 338 25.48 2.18 10.02
CA GLY A 338 25.14 1.71 8.67
C GLY A 338 24.90 0.20 8.58
N GLY A 339 24.63 -0.46 9.72
CA GLY A 339 24.32 -1.89 9.77
C GLY A 339 22.93 -2.24 9.22
N ASN A 340 22.61 -3.54 9.21
CA ASN A 340 21.29 -4.02 8.77
C ASN A 340 20.23 -3.73 9.84
N VAL A 341 19.55 -2.59 9.70
CA VAL A 341 18.48 -2.15 10.59
C VAL A 341 17.31 -3.15 10.65
N PHE A 342 16.99 -3.84 9.54
CA PHE A 342 15.88 -4.80 9.52
C PHE A 342 16.16 -6.03 10.39
N ALA A 343 17.40 -6.53 10.39
CA ALA A 343 17.81 -7.64 11.24
C ALA A 343 17.62 -7.29 12.73
N GLU A 344 17.98 -6.07 13.13
CA GLU A 344 17.79 -5.59 14.50
C GLU A 344 16.31 -5.29 14.81
N LEU A 345 15.52 -4.84 13.82
CA LEU A 345 14.08 -4.67 13.99
C LEU A 345 13.38 -5.97 14.36
N LEU A 346 13.79 -7.12 13.80
CA LEU A 346 13.23 -8.44 14.17
C LEU A 346 13.45 -8.77 15.66
N GLN A 347 14.50 -8.23 16.26
CA GLN A 347 14.75 -8.35 17.71
C GLN A 347 13.91 -7.32 18.48
N ALA A 348 13.96 -6.05 18.05
CA ALA A 348 13.31 -4.95 18.75
C ALA A 348 11.78 -5.13 18.85
N VAL A 349 11.12 -5.69 17.84
CA VAL A 349 9.66 -5.92 17.88
C VAL A 349 9.21 -6.91 18.97
N CYS A 350 10.12 -7.72 19.51
CA CYS A 350 9.80 -8.65 20.59
C CYS A 350 9.58 -7.95 21.94
N SER A 351 10.12 -6.75 22.13
CA SER A 351 10.07 -6.02 23.41
C SER A 351 9.72 -4.53 23.26
N CYS A 352 9.67 -4.00 22.04
CA CYS A 352 9.37 -2.59 21.76
C CYS A 352 8.08 -2.44 20.96
N SER A 353 7.24 -1.50 21.38
CA SER A 353 6.05 -1.10 20.61
C SER A 353 6.45 -0.33 19.35
N LEU A 354 5.56 -0.32 18.34
CA LEU A 354 5.75 0.45 17.10
C LEU A 354 6.09 1.92 17.38
N GLY A 355 5.40 2.54 18.34
CA GLY A 355 5.67 3.92 18.73
C GLY A 355 7.08 4.13 19.27
N GLN A 356 7.57 3.24 20.14
CA GLN A 356 8.93 3.31 20.68
C GLN A 356 10.00 3.18 19.58
N ILE A 357 9.84 2.19 18.69
CA ILE A 357 10.75 1.95 17.57
C ILE A 357 10.82 3.19 16.65
N THR A 358 9.66 3.72 16.26
CA THR A 358 9.59 4.86 15.34
C THR A 358 10.27 6.10 15.94
N HIS A 359 10.01 6.43 17.21
CA HIS A 359 10.65 7.59 17.84
C HIS A 359 12.16 7.41 17.99
N ALA A 360 12.61 6.19 18.37
CA ALA A 360 14.04 5.90 18.44
C ALA A 360 14.75 6.07 17.09
N LEU A 361 14.11 5.68 15.99
CA LEU A 361 14.65 5.89 14.65
C LEU A 361 14.62 7.36 14.20
N TYR A 362 13.63 8.16 14.64
CA TYR A 362 13.62 9.60 14.37
C TYR A 362 14.82 10.34 14.98
N GLU A 363 15.29 9.91 16.15
CA GLU A 363 16.45 10.51 16.82
C GLU A 363 17.78 10.28 16.08
N VAL A 364 17.84 9.29 15.19
CA VAL A 364 19.08 8.91 14.47
C VAL A 364 19.02 9.08 12.96
N GLY A 365 17.84 8.93 12.35
CA GLY A 365 17.61 9.07 10.91
C GLY A 365 16.87 10.36 10.52
N GLY A 366 16.39 11.13 11.51
CA GLY A 366 15.56 12.30 11.28
C GLY A 366 14.11 11.96 10.96
N GLN A 367 13.28 13.00 10.87
CA GLN A 367 11.90 12.90 10.41
C GLN A 367 11.81 13.34 8.95
N TYR A 368 10.87 12.75 8.21
CA TYR A 368 10.56 13.22 6.88
C TYR A 368 10.13 14.69 6.91
N ARG A 369 10.81 15.52 6.12
CA ARG A 369 10.42 16.92 5.89
C ARG A 369 9.62 16.97 4.59
N ARG A 370 8.39 17.48 4.66
CA ARG A 370 7.59 17.75 3.47
C ARG A 370 8.35 18.73 2.58
N SER A 371 8.73 18.29 1.38
CA SER A 371 9.06 19.23 0.31
C SER A 371 7.80 20.04 -0.01
N MET A 372 7.94 21.34 -0.28
CA MET A 372 6.80 22.18 -0.71
C MET A 372 6.45 21.81 -2.13
#